data_AF-A0A1W9TZT8-F1
#
_entry.id   AF-A0A1W9TZT8-F1
#
_cell.length_a   1.000
_cell.length_b   1.000
_cell.length_c   1.000
_cell.angle_alpha   90.00
_cell.angle_beta   90.00
_cell.angle_gamma   90.00
#
_symmetry.space_group_name_H-M   'P 1'
#
loop_
_entity.id
_entity.type
_entity.pdbx_description
1 polymer ?
#
loop_
_entity_poly.entity_id
_entity_poly.type
_entity_poly.pdbx_seq_one_letter_code
_entity_poly.pdbx_strand_id
1 'polypeptide(L)' 'ERNYTVLKKLLWKNNILLKAEDVGGTKSRTVNYDLSTGQAIISSNGVKEEL' A
#
# COMPACT_ATOMS: atom_id res chain seq x y z
N GLU A 1 -6.54 5.81 -9.90
CA GLU A 1 -5.21 5.87 -10.55
C GLU A 1 -4.44 7.17 -10.31
N ARG A 2 -5.01 8.37 -10.51
CA ARG A 2 -4.26 9.65 -10.42
C ARG A 2 -3.39 9.81 -9.15
N ASN A 3 -3.92 9.46 -7.98
CA ASN A 3 -3.20 9.60 -6.70
C ASN A 3 -1.94 8.70 -6.65
N TYR A 4 -2.06 7.50 -7.18
CA TYR A 4 -0.99 6.52 -7.17
C TYR A 4 0.15 6.89 -8.12
N THR A 5 -0.16 7.44 -9.30
CA THR A 5 0.86 7.95 -10.23
C THR A 5 1.65 9.11 -9.61
N VAL A 6 0.97 10.00 -8.86
CA VAL A 6 1.64 11.10 -8.13
C VAL A 6 2.55 10.55 -7.04
N LEU A 7 2.08 9.55 -6.28
CA LEU A 7 2.87 8.88 -5.25
C LEU A 7 4.12 8.20 -5.82
N LYS A 8 4.00 7.43 -6.92
CA LYS A 8 5.15 6.81 -7.61
C LYS A 8 6.19 7.84 -8.03
N LYS A 9 5.76 8.98 -8.59
CA LYS A 9 6.66 10.08 -8.97
C LYS A 9 7.36 10.68 -7.75
N LEU A 10 6.66 10.84 -6.63
CA LEU A 10 7.24 11.38 -5.40
C LEU A 10 8.29 10.42 -4.82
N LEU A 11 7.97 9.13 -4.72
CA LEU A 11 8.89 8.12 -4.15
C LEU A 11 10.15 7.97 -5.00
N TRP A 12 10.01 7.93 -6.33
CA TRP A 12 11.16 7.89 -7.22
C TRP A 12 12.05 9.14 -7.09
N LYS A 13 11.45 10.34 -7.02
CA LYS A 13 12.21 11.58 -6.79
C LYS A 13 13.02 11.57 -5.49
N ASN A 14 12.61 10.78 -4.50
CA ASN A 14 13.30 10.62 -3.23
C ASN A 14 14.17 9.35 -3.16
N ASN A 15 14.44 8.70 -4.30
CA ASN A 15 15.19 7.44 -4.38
C ASN A 15 14.61 6.29 -3.53
N ILE A 16 13.30 6.32 -3.26
CA ILE A 16 12.59 5.26 -2.53
C ILE A 16 11.95 4.32 -3.56
N LEU A 17 12.36 3.05 -3.53
CA LEU A 17 11.82 2.01 -4.40
C LEU A 17 10.60 1.36 -3.74
N LEU A 18 9.51 1.17 -4.51
CA LEU A 18 8.38 0.37 -4.03
C LEU A 18 8.77 -1.12 -4.03
N LYS A 19 8.59 -1.77 -2.89
CA LYS A 19 8.80 -3.22 -2.74
C LYS A 19 7.59 -4.04 -3.20
N ALA A 20 6.38 -3.57 -2.90
CA ALA A 20 5.13 -4.22 -3.26
C ALA A 20 4.03 -3.17 -3.39
N GLU A 21 3.02 -3.45 -4.22
CA GLU A 21 1.88 -2.58 -4.44
C GLU A 21 0.61 -3.39 -4.62
N ASP A 22 -0.39 -3.11 -3.78
CA ASP A 22 -1.75 -3.61 -3.95
C ASP A 22 -2.70 -2.43 -4.15
N VAL A 23 -2.82 -2.00 -5.41
CA VAL A 23 -3.62 -0.84 -5.82
C VAL A 23 -4.61 -1.21 -6.93
N GLY A 24 -5.75 -0.51 -6.99
CA GLY A 24 -6.83 -0.81 -7.94
C GLY A 24 -7.95 -1.63 -7.31
N GLY A 25 -8.81 -2.22 -8.15
CA GLY A 25 -10.00 -2.93 -7.73
C GLY A 25 -11.18 -2.02 -7.33
N THR A 26 -12.30 -2.64 -6.98
CA THR A 26 -13.55 -1.96 -6.59
C THR A 26 -13.89 -2.12 -5.11
N LYS A 27 -13.12 -2.93 -4.38
CA LYS A 27 -13.33 -3.21 -2.96
C LYS A 27 -12.55 -2.20 -2.12
N SER A 28 -13.21 -1.63 -1.10
CA SER A 28 -12.52 -0.83 -0.09
C SER A 28 -11.62 -1.71 0.76
N ARG A 29 -10.46 -1.18 1.16
CA ARG A 29 -9.43 -1.88 1.93
C ARG A 29 -8.88 -0.97 3.02
N THR A 30 -8.62 -1.53 4.18
CA THR A 30 -7.95 -0.86 5.30
C THR A 30 -6.53 -1.41 5.44
N VAL A 31 -5.55 -0.52 5.39
CA VAL A 31 -4.13 -0.86 5.62
C VAL A 31 -3.80 -0.64 7.09
N ASN A 32 -3.28 -1.66 7.75
CA ASN A 32 -2.64 -1.53 9.06
C ASN A 32 -1.15 -1.74 8.86
N TYR A 33 -0.34 -0.76 9.28
CA TYR A 33 1.11 -0.85 9.16
C TYR A 33 1.74 -0.72 10.54
N ASP A 34 2.51 -1.74 10.92
CA ASP A 34 3.28 -1.74 12.15
C ASP A 34 4.68 -1.19 11.88
N LEU A 35 4.98 -0.04 12.47
CA LEU A 35 6.27 0.64 12.33
C LEU A 35 7.42 -0.12 13.00
N SER A 36 7.13 -0.93 14.01
CA SER A 36 8.15 -1.67 14.77
C SER A 36 8.65 -2.91 14.04
N THR A 37 7.74 -3.62 13.35
CA THR A 37 8.02 -4.86 12.64
C THR A 37 8.15 -4.68 11.13
N GLY A 38 7.60 -3.59 10.58
CA GLY A 38 7.49 -3.35 9.14
C GLY A 38 6.37 -4.17 8.48
N GLN A 39 5.50 -4.79 9.26
CA GLN A 39 4.40 -5.61 8.77
C GLN A 39 3.25 -4.75 8.21
N ALA A 40 2.77 -5.11 7.02
CA ALA A 40 1.60 -4.49 6.40
C ALA A 40 0.46 -5.51 6.31
N ILE A 41 -0.68 -5.20 6.92
CA ILE A 41 -1.89 -6.03 6.88
C ILE A 41 -2.98 -5.29 6.12
N ILE A 42 -3.52 -5.93 5.10
CA ILE A 42 -4.67 -5.47 4.33
C ILE A 42 -5.92 -6.15 4.87
N SER A 43 -6.90 -5.36 5.28
CA SER A 43 -8.22 -5.85 5.70
C SER A 43 -9.27 -5.46 4.68
N SER A 44 -10.01 -6.44 4.15
CA SER A 44 -11.13 -6.20 3.22
C SER A 44 -12.25 -7.22 3.46
N ASN A 45 -13.49 -6.76 3.53
CA ASN A 45 -14.69 -7.61 3.71
C ASN A 45 -14.58 -8.65 4.84
N GLY A 46 -13.90 -8.30 5.94
CA GLY A 46 -13.71 -9.19 7.10
C GLY A 46 -12.51 -10.15 7.01
N VAL A 47 -11.80 -10.19 5.88
CA VAL A 47 -10.58 -10.98 5.70
C VAL A 47 -9.36 -10.08 5.93
N LYS A 48 -8.33 -10.63 6.60
CA LYS A 48 -7.04 -9.96 6.84
C LYS A 48 -5.93 -10.76 6.16
N GLU A 49 -5.14 -10.10 5.34
CA GLU A 49 -4.01 -10.68 4.60
C GLU A 49 -2.76 -9.84 4.83
N GLU A 50 -1.61 -10.51 4.96
CA GLU A 50 -0.30 -9.85 5.08
C GLU A 50 0.31 -9.64 3.69
N LEU A 51 0.95 -8.48 3.48
CA LEU A 51 1.53 -8.01 2.23
C LEU A 51 3.04 -8.27 2.11
#